data_AF-A0A9E2IYV6-F1
#
_entry.id   AF-A0A9E2IYV6-F1
#
_cell.length_a   1.000
_cell.length_b   1.000
_cell.length_c   1.000
_cell.angle_alpha   90.00
_cell.angle_beta   90.00
_cell.angle_gamma   90.00
#
_symmetry.space_group_name_H-M   'P 1'
#
loop_
_entity.id
_entity.type
_entity.pdbx_description
1 polymer ?
#
loop_
_entity_poly.entity_id
_entity_poly.type
_entity_poly.pdbx_seq_one_letter_code
_entity_poly.pdbx_strand_id
1 'polypeptide(L)'
;MTGKCVDHKKGGNGKRAVILIGHGSRAAGADEDMERIAQRLRAAGNGTVEVCRMSGRGTPFAEVFEKCVGEGATTVIVIPYFLHFGVHLRQDLPAMLREAVAGRPEVRMVLGPHLGYDDALVSLVEKRLAESEGLCDIRELPPTPLDRRPGREKADLHLDTKGE
;
A
#
# COMPACT_ATOMS: atom_id res chain seq x y z
N MET A 1 12.66 10.41 18.24
CA MET A 1 14.02 10.66 17.71
C MET A 1 13.92 10.85 16.20
N THR A 2 13.67 12.07 15.74
CA THR A 2 13.60 12.42 14.32
C THR A 2 15.00 12.72 13.82
N GLY A 3 15.72 11.68 13.39
CA GLY A 3 16.97 11.86 12.65
C GLY A 3 16.64 12.49 11.30
N LYS A 4 16.96 13.77 11.10
CA LYS A 4 16.89 14.39 9.77
C LYS A 4 17.89 13.66 8.88
N CYS A 5 17.39 12.97 7.85
CA CYS A 5 18.22 12.51 6.76
C CYS A 5 18.85 13.74 6.09
N VAL A 6 20.17 13.72 5.93
CA VAL A 6 20.94 14.80 5.30
C VAL A 6 20.45 14.96 3.85
N ASP A 7 20.10 16.19 3.47
CA ASP A 7 19.74 16.55 2.10
C ASP A 7 20.87 16.15 1.14
N HIS A 8 20.63 15.12 0.34
CA HIS A 8 21.50 14.76 -0.76
C HIS A 8 20.99 15.47 -2.01
N LYS A 9 21.84 16.32 -2.61
CA LYS A 9 21.62 16.94 -3.93
C LYS A 9 21.06 15.89 -4.91
N LYS A 10 20.05 16.27 -5.71
CA LYS A 10 19.60 15.50 -6.90
C LYS A 10 20.83 15.23 -7.77
N GLY A 11 21.38 14.03 -7.67
CA GLY A 11 22.60 13.62 -8.34
C GLY A 11 22.34 12.37 -9.18
N GLY A 12 22.75 12.45 -10.45
CA GLY A 12 23.05 11.29 -11.28
C GLY A 12 21.94 10.86 -12.23
N ASN A 13 22.34 10.67 -13.47
CA ASN A 13 21.63 10.08 -14.61
C ASN A 13 21.33 8.57 -14.39
N GLY A 14 20.95 8.17 -13.18
CA GLY A 14 20.72 6.79 -12.77
C GLY A 14 19.26 6.37 -12.98
N LYS A 15 19.04 5.13 -13.42
CA LYS A 15 17.69 4.60 -13.66
C LYS A 15 16.97 4.44 -12.31
N ARG A 16 15.82 5.09 -12.18
CA ARG A 16 15.01 5.11 -10.95
C ARG A 16 13.85 4.12 -11.08
N ALA A 17 13.59 3.36 -10.02
CA ALA A 17 12.36 2.59 -9.84
C ALA A 17 11.56 3.09 -8.62
N VAL A 18 10.24 2.92 -8.67
CA VAL A 18 9.32 3.19 -7.57
C VAL A 18 8.63 1.90 -7.17
N ILE A 19 8.51 1.60 -5.88
CA ILE A 19 7.72 0.48 -5.37
C ILE A 19 6.61 1.05 -4.49
N LEU A 20 5.36 0.89 -4.91
CA LEU A 20 4.20 1.16 -4.08
C LEU A 20 3.96 -0.03 -3.16
N ILE A 21 4.03 0.16 -1.84
CA ILE A 21 3.80 -0.92 -0.88
C ILE A 21 2.52 -0.69 -0.08
N GLY A 22 1.58 -1.63 -0.16
CA GLY A 22 0.32 -1.59 0.59
C GLY A 22 0.06 -2.88 1.36
N HIS A 23 -1.00 -2.91 2.18
CA HIS A 23 -1.38 -4.13 2.89
C HIS A 23 -1.80 -5.25 1.92
N GLY A 24 -2.43 -4.90 0.80
CA GLY A 24 -3.17 -5.85 -0.02
C GLY A 24 -4.51 -6.19 0.62
N SER A 25 -5.50 -6.50 -0.21
CA SER A 25 -6.84 -6.86 0.26
C SER A 25 -7.13 -8.34 0.01
N ARG A 26 -8.10 -8.89 0.75
CA ARG A 26 -8.69 -10.20 0.40
C ARG A 26 -9.90 -10.06 -0.50
N ALA A 27 -10.44 -8.85 -0.64
CA ALA A 27 -11.57 -8.56 -1.51
C ALA A 27 -11.13 -8.51 -2.97
N ALA A 28 -11.92 -9.11 -3.86
CA ALA A 28 -11.73 -8.98 -5.30
C ALA A 28 -11.69 -7.50 -5.72
N GLY A 29 -10.81 -7.14 -6.65
CA GLY A 29 -10.72 -5.79 -7.23
C GLY A 29 -9.89 -4.76 -6.43
N ALA A 30 -9.75 -4.90 -5.11
CA ALA A 30 -8.95 -3.93 -4.33
C ALA A 30 -7.45 -3.94 -4.68
N ASP A 31 -6.96 -5.06 -5.23
CA ASP A 31 -5.60 -5.17 -5.76
C ASP A 31 -5.44 -4.45 -7.12
N GLU A 32 -6.53 -4.24 -7.87
CA GLU A 32 -6.53 -3.63 -9.19
C GLU A 32 -6.35 -2.10 -9.10
N ASP A 33 -6.90 -1.46 -8.07
CA ASP A 33 -6.79 -0.01 -7.90
C ASP A 33 -5.34 0.46 -7.70
N MET A 34 -4.57 -0.24 -6.86
CA MET A 34 -3.16 0.10 -6.65
C MET A 34 -2.33 -0.15 -7.92
N GLU A 35 -2.64 -1.20 -8.69
CA GLU A 35 -2.00 -1.43 -9.99
C GLU A 35 -2.38 -0.36 -11.01
N ARG A 36 -3.64 0.10 -11.02
CA ARG A 36 -4.11 1.19 -11.88
C ARG A 36 -3.37 2.48 -11.59
N ILE A 37 -3.08 2.77 -10.33
CA ILE A 37 -2.24 3.90 -9.93
C ILE A 37 -0.81 3.71 -10.43
N ALA A 38 -0.21 2.53 -10.25
CA ALA A 38 1.12 2.24 -10.78
C ALA A 38 1.19 2.45 -12.30
N GLN A 39 0.20 1.95 -13.05
CA GLN A 39 0.08 2.17 -14.50
C GLN A 39 0.01 3.65 -14.86
N ARG A 40 -0.80 4.45 -14.15
CA ARG A 40 -0.87 5.91 -14.37
C ARG A 40 0.46 6.59 -14.09
N LEU A 41 1.17 6.19 -13.03
CA LEU A 41 2.49 6.73 -12.71
C LEU A 41 3.53 6.38 -13.78
N ARG A 42 3.53 5.15 -14.29
CA ARG A 42 4.37 4.72 -15.43
C ARG A 42 4.08 5.59 -16.66
N ALA A 43 2.81 5.76 -17.02
CA ALA A 43 2.37 6.57 -18.15
C ALA A 43 2.74 8.06 -18.01
N ALA A 44 2.81 8.57 -16.79
CA ALA A 44 3.26 9.93 -16.48
C ALA A 44 4.80 10.10 -16.53
N GLY A 45 5.55 9.08 -16.95
CA GLY A 45 7.01 9.16 -17.11
C GLY A 45 7.80 8.91 -15.84
N ASN A 46 7.22 8.27 -14.82
CA ASN A 46 7.95 8.00 -13.56
C ASN A 46 8.97 6.85 -13.65
N GLY A 47 9.11 6.20 -14.81
CA GLY A 47 10.00 5.06 -15.02
C GLY A 47 9.37 3.74 -14.60
N THR A 48 10.20 2.82 -14.10
CA THR A 48 9.71 1.56 -13.51
C THR A 48 8.91 1.88 -12.26
N VAL A 49 7.68 1.40 -12.19
CA VAL A 49 6.83 1.46 -10.99
C VAL A 49 6.33 0.05 -10.74
N GLU A 50 6.52 -0.48 -9.55
CA GLU A 50 6.08 -1.82 -9.16
C GLU A 50 5.14 -1.74 -7.95
N VAL A 51 4.36 -2.80 -7.75
CA VAL A 51 3.42 -2.91 -6.64
C VAL A 51 3.83 -4.07 -5.75
N CYS A 52 3.92 -3.82 -4.45
CA CYS A 52 4.25 -4.80 -3.42
C CYS A 52 3.12 -4.88 -2.37
N ARG A 53 2.82 -6.09 -1.89
CA ARG A 53 1.72 -6.36 -0.94
C ARG A 53 2.25 -7.06 0.30
N MET A 54 1.81 -6.62 1.49
CA MET A 54 2.27 -7.21 2.76
C MET A 54 1.44 -8.42 3.23
N SER A 55 0.25 -8.67 2.69
CA SER A 55 -0.70 -9.70 3.17
C SER A 55 -0.31 -11.16 2.89
N GLY A 56 0.92 -11.43 2.44
CA GLY A 56 1.41 -12.77 2.10
C GLY A 56 0.78 -13.38 0.83
N ARG A 57 0.00 -12.60 0.07
CA ARG A 57 -0.67 -13.04 -1.17
C ARG A 57 -0.09 -12.43 -2.44
N GLY A 58 0.87 -11.51 -2.31
CA GLY A 58 1.60 -10.93 -3.44
C GLY A 58 3.05 -11.37 -3.46
N THR A 59 3.76 -10.96 -4.50
CA THR A 59 5.21 -11.12 -4.60
C THR A 59 5.90 -10.47 -3.39
N PRO A 60 6.77 -11.20 -2.67
CA PRO A 60 7.53 -10.67 -1.55
C PRO A 60 8.32 -9.42 -1.95
N PHE A 61 8.50 -8.49 -1.01
CA PHE A 61 9.23 -7.24 -1.27
C PHE A 61 10.62 -7.49 -1.87
N ALA A 62 11.35 -8.49 -1.37
CA ALA A 62 12.68 -8.84 -1.85
C ALA A 62 12.69 -9.19 -3.34
N GLU A 63 11.71 -9.96 -3.83
CA GLU A 63 11.60 -10.31 -5.24
C GLU A 63 11.25 -9.10 -6.12
N VAL A 64 10.32 -8.23 -5.66
CA VAL A 64 9.99 -6.98 -6.38
C VAL A 64 11.20 -6.04 -6.45
N PHE A 65 11.94 -5.95 -5.36
CA PHE A 65 13.16 -5.15 -5.28
C PHE A 65 14.23 -5.69 -6.25
N GLU A 66 14.51 -7.00 -6.21
CA GLU A 66 15.49 -7.64 -7.08
C GLU A 66 15.11 -7.51 -8.57
N LYS A 67 13.82 -7.58 -8.91
CA LYS A 67 13.34 -7.27 -10.26
C LYS A 67 13.72 -5.85 -10.67
N CYS A 68 13.46 -4.85 -9.83
CA CYS A 68 13.84 -3.45 -10.13
C CYS A 68 15.34 -3.29 -10.35
N VAL A 69 16.16 -3.94 -9.51
CA VAL A 69 17.63 -3.92 -9.62
C VAL A 69 18.10 -4.62 -10.90
N GLY A 70 17.52 -5.78 -11.23
CA GLY A 70 17.79 -6.52 -12.46
C GLY A 70 17.44 -5.75 -13.74
N GLU A 71 16.44 -4.87 -13.67
CA GLU A 71 16.11 -3.90 -14.74
C GLU A 71 17.07 -2.69 -14.81
N GLY A 72 18.09 -2.65 -13.94
CA GLY A 72 19.14 -1.65 -13.92
C GLY A 72 18.86 -0.46 -13.00
N ALA A 73 17.89 -0.56 -12.07
CA ALA A 73 17.62 0.53 -11.14
C ALA A 73 18.78 0.73 -10.16
N THR A 74 19.36 1.93 -10.14
CA THR A 74 20.39 2.34 -9.17
C THR A 74 19.79 3.14 -8.01
N THR A 75 18.52 3.51 -8.11
CA THR A 75 17.75 4.14 -7.05
C THR A 75 16.35 3.54 -7.00
N VAL A 76 15.95 3.06 -5.82
CA VAL A 76 14.62 2.49 -5.57
C VAL A 76 13.92 3.35 -4.51
N ILE A 77 12.79 3.93 -4.88
CA ILE A 77 11.95 4.71 -3.97
C ILE A 77 10.76 3.86 -3.55
N VAL A 78 10.67 3.54 -2.26
CA VAL A 78 9.54 2.81 -1.69
C VAL A 78 8.54 3.83 -1.14
N ILE A 79 7.32 3.83 -1.68
CA ILE A 79 6.22 4.69 -1.23
C ILE A 79 5.19 3.83 -0.50
N PRO A 80 5.00 4.02 0.82
CA PRO A 80 3.95 3.35 1.55
C PRO A 80 2.56 3.86 1.12
N TYR A 81 1.79 3.00 0.48
CA TYR A 81 0.42 3.26 0.02
C TYR A 81 -0.58 3.10 1.18
N PHE A 82 -0.43 3.93 2.21
CA PHE A 82 -1.26 3.94 3.42
C PHE A 82 -1.75 5.35 3.78
N LEU A 83 -3.04 5.50 4.04
CA LEU A 83 -3.60 6.73 4.62
C LEU A 83 -3.21 6.90 6.08
N HIS A 84 -3.19 5.79 6.83
CA HIS A 84 -2.77 5.77 8.23
C HIS A 84 -1.57 4.86 8.40
N PHE A 85 -0.57 5.33 9.14
CA PHE A 85 0.69 4.61 9.33
C PHE A 85 0.87 4.25 10.81
N GLY A 86 0.39 3.05 11.16
CA GLY A 86 0.39 2.53 12.52
C GLY A 86 1.80 2.29 13.10
N VAL A 87 1.88 2.05 14.40
CA VAL A 87 3.16 1.87 15.14
C VAL A 87 3.96 0.68 14.58
N HIS A 88 3.31 -0.46 14.33
CA HIS A 88 3.97 -1.65 13.77
C HIS A 88 4.61 -1.37 12.41
N LEU A 89 3.89 -0.72 11.49
CA LEU A 89 4.44 -0.34 10.18
C LEU A 89 5.64 0.60 10.27
N ARG A 90 5.68 1.49 11.28
CA ARG A 90 6.82 2.41 11.48
C ARG A 90 8.11 1.70 11.89
N GLN A 91 8.02 0.50 12.45
CA GLN A 91 9.19 -0.27 12.89
C GLN A 91 9.52 -1.38 11.89
N ASP A 92 8.51 -2.14 11.48
CA ASP A 92 8.68 -3.36 10.67
C ASP A 92 9.07 -3.03 9.23
N LEU A 93 8.47 -2.01 8.63
CA LEU A 93 8.75 -1.67 7.24
C LEU A 93 10.22 -1.21 7.07
N PRO A 94 10.74 -0.22 7.83
CA PRO A 94 12.15 0.14 7.72
C PRO A 94 13.12 -1.03 7.99
N ALA A 95 12.79 -1.97 8.89
CA ALA A 95 13.62 -3.14 9.14
C ALA A 95 13.67 -4.05 7.91
N MET A 96 12.51 -4.40 7.35
CA MET A 96 12.39 -5.20 6.11
C MET A 96 13.15 -4.57 4.94
N LEU A 97 13.05 -3.25 4.76
CA LEU A 97 13.74 -2.54 3.68
C LEU A 97 15.27 -2.56 3.84
N ARG A 98 15.76 -2.39 5.08
CA ARG A 98 17.20 -2.48 5.37
C ARG A 98 17.76 -3.87 5.10
N GLU A 99 17.01 -4.90 5.48
CA GLU A 99 17.39 -6.29 5.21
C GLU A 99 17.49 -6.55 3.70
N ALA A 100 16.48 -6.15 2.93
CA ALA A 100 16.46 -6.35 1.48
C ALA A 100 17.61 -5.64 0.74
N VAL A 101 17.98 -4.42 1.15
CA VAL A 101 19.05 -3.66 0.48
C VAL A 101 20.46 -4.01 0.98
N ALA A 102 20.61 -4.76 2.08
CA ALA A 102 21.90 -5.02 2.72
C ALA A 102 22.93 -5.67 1.76
N GLY A 103 22.47 -6.50 0.81
CA GLY A 103 23.32 -7.15 -0.19
C GLY A 103 23.59 -6.31 -1.45
N ARG A 104 23.08 -5.07 -1.54
CA ARG A 104 23.10 -4.22 -2.74
C ARG A 104 23.69 -2.82 -2.45
N PRO A 105 24.99 -2.71 -2.07
CA PRO A 105 25.61 -1.43 -1.73
C PRO A 105 25.62 -0.40 -2.87
N GLU A 106 25.50 -0.86 -4.12
CA GLU A 106 25.39 -0.06 -5.33
C GLU A 106 24.01 0.59 -5.52
N VAL A 107 22.99 0.14 -4.78
CA VAL A 107 21.61 0.60 -4.91
C VAL A 107 21.24 1.53 -3.76
N ARG A 108 20.80 2.74 -4.11
CA ARG A 108 20.22 3.66 -3.13
C ARG A 108 18.73 3.35 -2.93
N MET A 109 18.36 2.78 -1.77
CA MET A 109 16.96 2.62 -1.38
C MET A 109 16.48 3.78 -0.50
N VAL A 110 15.33 4.35 -0.84
CA VAL A 110 14.72 5.48 -0.12
C VAL A 110 13.31 5.08 0.31
N LEU A 111 13.03 5.15 1.61
CA LEU A 111 11.67 5.09 2.14
C LEU A 111 11.06 6.49 2.10
N GLY A 112 10.06 6.70 1.23
CA GLY A 112 9.31 7.95 1.17
C GLY A 112 8.22 8.06 2.25
N PRO A 113 7.55 9.23 2.33
CA PRO A 113 6.39 9.39 3.20
C PRO A 113 5.25 8.48 2.73
N HIS A 114 4.43 8.01 3.68
CA HIS A 114 3.16 7.38 3.35
C HIS A 114 2.17 8.44 2.83
N LEU A 115 1.08 8.03 2.17
CA LEU A 115 0.10 8.97 1.60
C LEU A 115 -0.43 9.97 2.64
N GLY A 116 -0.89 9.48 3.78
CA GLY A 116 -1.18 10.34 4.93
C GLY A 116 -2.23 11.40 4.68
N TYR A 117 -2.14 12.47 5.48
CA TYR A 117 -2.89 13.70 5.28
C TYR A 117 -2.26 14.52 4.15
N ASP A 118 -3.09 14.98 3.22
CA ASP A 118 -2.74 15.92 2.16
C ASP A 118 -4.02 16.66 1.73
N ASP A 119 -3.92 17.91 1.27
CA ASP A 119 -5.08 18.69 0.82
C ASP A 119 -5.76 18.06 -0.42
N ALA A 120 -5.02 17.26 -1.21
CA ALA A 120 -5.60 16.45 -2.27
C ALA A 120 -6.55 15.37 -1.74
N LEU A 121 -6.32 14.85 -0.52
CA LEU A 121 -7.24 13.92 0.12
C LEU A 121 -8.51 14.65 0.58
N VAL A 122 -8.39 15.88 1.07
CA VAL A 122 -9.56 16.73 1.39
C VAL A 122 -10.41 16.93 0.14
N SER A 123 -9.79 17.33 -0.97
CA SER A 123 -10.47 17.52 -2.26
C SER A 123 -11.14 16.23 -2.76
N LEU A 124 -10.51 15.07 -2.55
CA LEU A 124 -11.10 13.78 -2.89
C LEU A 124 -12.32 13.47 -2.01
N VAL A 125 -12.27 13.76 -0.71
CA VAL A 125 -13.41 13.57 0.20
C VAL A 125 -14.56 14.50 -0.17
N GLU A 126 -14.29 15.76 -0.47
CA GLU A 126 -15.31 16.70 -0.98
C GLU A 126 -15.98 16.19 -2.25
N LYS A 127 -15.21 15.65 -3.20
CA LYS A 127 -15.77 15.00 -4.38
C LYS A 127 -16.69 13.83 -4.01
N ARG A 128 -16.30 12.99 -3.03
CA ARG A 128 -17.14 11.87 -2.57
C ARG A 128 -18.41 12.36 -1.87
N LEU A 129 -18.35 13.47 -1.13
CA LEU A 129 -19.52 14.09 -0.51
C LEU A 129 -20.51 14.54 -1.58
N ALA A 130 -20.06 15.29 -2.59
CA ALA A 130 -20.90 15.72 -3.70
C ALA A 130 -21.50 14.54 -4.48
N GLU A 131 -20.71 13.48 -4.73
CA GLU A 131 -21.20 12.23 -5.35
C GLU A 131 -22.24 11.49 -4.47
N SER A 132 -22.31 11.79 -3.17
CA SER A 132 -23.20 11.12 -2.21
C SER A 132 -24.54 11.83 -1.98
N GLU A 133 -24.68 13.11 -2.37
CA GLU A 133 -25.88 13.92 -2.07
C GLU A 133 -27.18 13.34 -2.66
N GLY A 134 -27.08 12.57 -3.74
CA GLY A 134 -28.22 11.92 -4.40
C GLY A 134 -28.43 10.45 -4.03
N LEU A 135 -27.67 9.90 -3.08
CA LEU A 135 -27.78 8.48 -2.70
C LEU A 135 -28.93 8.26 -1.71
N CYS A 136 -29.49 7.05 -1.72
CA CYS A 136 -30.59 6.69 -0.82
C CYS A 136 -30.12 6.58 0.65
N ASP A 137 -31.08 6.67 1.56
CA ASP A 137 -30.84 6.46 2.98
C ASP A 137 -30.31 5.04 3.23
N ILE A 138 -29.37 4.90 4.18
CA ILE A 138 -28.78 3.59 4.52
C ILE A 138 -29.82 2.54 4.94
N ARG A 139 -30.98 2.96 5.45
CA ARG A 139 -32.11 2.09 5.82
C ARG A 139 -32.81 1.47 4.60
N GLU A 140 -32.64 2.07 3.42
CA GLU A 140 -33.23 1.63 2.16
C GLU A 140 -32.24 0.80 1.31
N LEU A 141 -30.94 0.87 1.62
CA LEU A 141 -29.94 0.05 0.95
C LEU A 141 -30.13 -1.43 1.30
N PRO A 142 -30.18 -2.33 0.30
CA PRO A 142 -30.19 -3.75 0.59
C PRO A 142 -28.89 -4.12 1.32
N PRO A 143 -28.91 -5.06 2.27
CA PRO A 143 -27.70 -5.50 2.93
C PRO A 143 -26.72 -6.00 1.88
N THR A 144 -25.56 -5.33 1.77
CA THR A 144 -24.49 -5.78 0.91
C THR A 144 -24.11 -7.19 1.35
N PRO A 145 -24.15 -8.20 0.46
CA PRO A 145 -23.62 -9.50 0.79
C PRO A 145 -22.16 -9.27 1.21
N LEU A 146 -21.83 -9.55 2.48
CA LEU A 146 -20.43 -9.75 2.84
C LEU A 146 -19.96 -10.84 1.89
N ASP A 147 -19.02 -10.50 1.01
CA ASP A 147 -18.32 -11.44 0.15
C ASP A 147 -18.14 -12.74 0.94
N ARG A 148 -18.81 -13.82 0.50
CA ARG A 148 -18.92 -15.06 1.27
C ARG A 148 -17.50 -15.55 1.50
N ARG A 149 -16.94 -15.28 2.68
CA ARG A 149 -15.59 -15.69 3.04
C ARG A 149 -15.47 -17.18 2.73
N PRO A 150 -14.65 -17.61 1.76
CA PRO A 150 -14.38 -19.03 1.61
C PRO A 150 -13.64 -19.45 2.89
N GLY A 151 -14.29 -20.27 3.74
CA GLY A 151 -13.66 -20.89 4.90
C GLY A 151 -14.05 -20.40 6.30
N ARG A 152 -15.16 -19.67 6.51
CA ARG A 152 -15.78 -19.59 7.86
C ARG A 152 -17.05 -20.42 7.90
N GLU A 153 -16.88 -21.73 8.00
CA GLU A 153 -17.97 -22.61 8.40
C GLU A 153 -18.14 -22.51 9.93
N LYS A 154 -19.32 -22.00 10.33
CA LYS A 154 -19.98 -22.10 11.64
C LYS A 154 -19.07 -22.34 12.86
N ALA A 155 -18.60 -21.27 13.48
CA ALA A 155 -18.24 -21.26 14.89
C ALA A 155 -19.04 -20.14 15.56
N ASP A 156 -20.36 -20.34 15.65
CA ASP A 156 -21.28 -19.59 16.52
C ASP A 156 -22.61 -20.37 16.56
N LEU A 157 -22.62 -21.46 17.33
CA LEU A 157 -23.85 -22.01 17.89
C LEU A 157 -23.59 -22.44 19.33
N HIS A 158 -24.38 -21.83 20.21
CA HIS A 158 -24.68 -22.20 21.60
C HIS A 158 -23.58 -22.01 22.64
N LEU A 159 -23.64 -20.88 23.34
CA LEU A 159 -23.71 -20.88 24.81
C LEU A 159 -24.59 -19.71 25.26
N ASP A 160 -25.89 -19.98 25.43
CA ASP A 160 -26.66 -19.30 26.47
C ASP A 160 -27.88 -20.14 26.85
N THR A 161 -27.81 -20.80 28.02
CA THR A 161 -28.94 -20.95 28.95
C THR A 161 -28.37 -21.20 30.34
N LYS A 162 -28.25 -20.14 31.14
CA LYS A 162 -28.48 -20.22 32.59
C LYS A 162 -29.99 -20.37 32.82
N GLY A 163 -30.40 -21.25 33.73
CA GLY A 163 -31.78 -21.31 34.22
C GLY A 163 -32.07 -22.56 35.04
N GLU A 164 -31.99 -22.38 36.36
CA GLU A 164 -32.53 -23.18 37.48
C GLU A 164 -31.98 -24.59 37.77
#